data_AF-A0AAV5HD77-F1
#
_entry.id   AF-A0AAV5HD77-F1
#
_cell.length_a   1.000
_cell.length_b   1.000
_cell.length_c   1.000
_cell.angle_alpha   90.00
_cell.angle_beta   90.00
_cell.angle_gamma   90.00
#
_symmetry.space_group_name_H-M   'P 1'
#
loop_
_entity.id
_entity.type
_entity.pdbx_description
1 polymer ?
#
loop_
_entity_poly.entity_id
_entity_poly.type
_entity_poly.pdbx_seq_one_letter_code
_entity_poly.pdbx_strand_id
1 'polypeptide(L)'
;MAAEFSRFSETILTKQAQRVVSITVKPLISDCTGRIYFTDLMVQEGDRLTGYVINTETILQKYREDGSIVPPRFYNGVVRSGETVVLFNLGSDTAGLDCYLYPVQDMAAGSISVALGAGAHKAAFPAAVSAGDELALLASSRKCLLNGSPTEKRGFFQYTAAGDSKHPVILEEHKSARLLFRFQEMQEGGDWF
;
A
#
# COMPACT_ATOMS: atom_id res chain seq x y z
N MET A 1 -35.37 4.32 -7.57
CA MET A 1 -34.79 2.97 -7.74
C MET A 1 -33.29 3.14 -7.56
N ALA A 2 -32.71 2.51 -6.54
CA ALA A 2 -31.25 2.52 -6.39
C ALA A 2 -30.63 1.70 -7.54
N ALA A 3 -29.47 2.14 -8.05
CA ALA A 3 -28.74 1.37 -9.05
C ALA A 3 -28.07 0.18 -8.34
N GLU A 4 -28.28 -1.03 -8.86
CA GLU A 4 -27.63 -2.25 -8.36
C GLU A 4 -26.29 -2.43 -9.09
N PHE A 5 -25.19 -2.60 -8.34
CA PHE A 5 -23.85 -2.75 -8.90
C PHE A 5 -23.36 -4.18 -8.71
N SER A 6 -22.83 -4.78 -9.77
CA SER A 6 -22.19 -6.11 -9.69
C SER A 6 -20.68 -5.97 -9.72
N ARG A 7 -20.00 -6.62 -8.77
CA ARG A 7 -18.54 -6.69 -8.73
C ARG A 7 -18.02 -7.93 -9.41
N PHE A 8 -17.02 -7.73 -10.25
CA PHE A 8 -16.19 -8.80 -10.80
C PHE A 8 -14.77 -8.61 -10.29
N SER A 9 -14.18 -9.66 -9.72
CA SER A 9 -12.79 -9.69 -9.27
C SER A 9 -12.12 -10.94 -9.80
N GLU A 10 -10.94 -10.77 -10.40
CA GLU A 10 -10.09 -11.86 -10.87
C GLU A 10 -8.64 -11.61 -10.46
N THR A 11 -7.91 -12.70 -10.22
CA THR A 11 -6.48 -12.69 -9.93
C THR A 11 -5.71 -13.06 -11.18
N ILE A 12 -4.89 -12.14 -11.66
CA ILE A 12 -3.96 -12.42 -12.76
C ILE A 12 -2.77 -13.21 -12.19
N LEU A 13 -2.77 -14.52 -12.38
CA LEU A 13 -1.63 -15.37 -12.04
C LEU A 13 -0.55 -15.25 -13.12
N THR A 14 0.68 -14.96 -12.72
CA THR A 14 1.84 -15.01 -13.62
C THR A 14 2.47 -16.40 -13.59
N LYS A 15 2.97 -16.87 -14.73
CA LYS A 15 3.81 -18.07 -14.78
C LYS A 15 5.18 -17.70 -14.22
N GLN A 16 5.71 -18.45 -13.25
CA GLN A 16 7.05 -18.25 -12.69
C GLN A 16 7.27 -16.85 -12.07
N ALA A 17 8.52 -16.39 -11.95
CA ALA A 17 8.90 -15.05 -11.50
C ALA A 17 8.72 -13.97 -12.60
N GLN A 18 7.68 -14.06 -13.42
CA GLN A 18 7.36 -13.07 -14.45
C GLN A 18 6.47 -11.95 -13.87
N ARG A 19 6.56 -10.74 -14.44
CA ARG A 19 5.77 -9.57 -14.03
C ARG A 19 4.71 -9.20 -15.06
N VAL A 20 3.59 -8.66 -14.60
CA VAL A 20 2.61 -8.00 -15.46
C VAL A 20 3.17 -6.63 -15.87
N VAL A 21 3.33 -6.40 -17.18
CA VAL A 21 3.88 -5.14 -17.72
C VAL A 21 2.78 -4.15 -18.08
N SER A 22 1.62 -4.65 -18.51
CA SER A 22 0.46 -3.84 -18.84
C SER A 22 -0.83 -4.65 -18.69
N ILE A 23 -1.92 -3.94 -18.40
CA ILE A 23 -3.27 -4.51 -18.37
C ILE A 23 -4.13 -3.62 -19.26
N THR A 24 -4.85 -4.24 -20.18
CA THR A 24 -5.84 -3.57 -21.03
C THR A 24 -7.22 -4.07 -20.63
N VAL A 25 -8.04 -3.19 -20.05
CA VAL A 25 -9.44 -3.49 -19.72
C VAL A 25 -10.33 -3.02 -20.86
N LYS A 26 -11.16 -3.91 -21.41
CA LYS A 26 -12.13 -3.59 -22.48
C LYS A 26 -13.53 -3.98 -22.01
N PRO A 27 -14.31 -3.04 -21.44
CA PRO A 27 -15.72 -3.30 -21.17
C PRO A 27 -16.45 -3.53 -22.49
N LEU A 28 -17.13 -4.67 -22.62
CA LEU A 28 -17.96 -5.00 -23.78
C LEU A 28 -19.42 -5.03 -23.33
N ILE A 29 -20.27 -4.36 -24.11
CA ILE A 29 -21.70 -4.32 -23.90
C ILE A 29 -22.36 -4.84 -25.19
N SER A 30 -23.26 -5.81 -25.06
CA SER A 30 -24.10 -6.31 -26.15
C SER A 30 -25.52 -6.56 -25.67
N ASP A 31 -26.50 -6.42 -26.56
CA ASP A 31 -27.92 -6.78 -26.36
C ASP A 31 -28.59 -6.14 -25.11
N CYS A 32 -28.36 -4.85 -24.86
CA CYS A 32 -28.94 -4.13 -23.72
C CYS A 32 -29.71 -2.86 -24.13
N THR A 33 -30.71 -2.48 -23.34
CA THR A 33 -31.43 -1.20 -23.45
C THR A 33 -31.38 -0.48 -22.10
N GLY A 34 -30.97 0.80 -22.10
CA GLY A 34 -30.92 1.62 -20.87
C GLY A 34 -29.59 2.36 -20.70
N ARG A 35 -29.29 2.76 -19.46
CA ARG A 35 -28.01 3.39 -19.08
C ARG A 35 -27.17 2.39 -18.31
N ILE A 36 -25.91 2.23 -18.72
CA ILE A 36 -24.92 1.41 -18.02
C ILE A 36 -23.92 2.34 -17.35
N TYR A 37 -23.62 2.06 -16.08
CA TYR A 37 -22.60 2.75 -15.32
C TYR A 37 -21.44 1.78 -15.07
N PHE A 38 -20.23 2.19 -15.44
CA PHE A 38 -19.01 1.55 -14.97
C PHE A 38 -18.46 2.38 -13.82
N THR A 39 -18.26 1.74 -12.67
CA THR A 39 -17.62 2.33 -11.50
C THR A 39 -16.13 1.94 -11.46
N ASP A 40 -15.45 2.18 -10.35
CA ASP A 40 -14.01 2.12 -10.25
C ASP A 40 -13.40 0.81 -10.81
N LEU A 41 -12.40 0.94 -11.68
CA LEU A 41 -11.53 -0.16 -12.06
C LEU A 41 -10.27 -0.07 -11.20
N MET A 42 -9.98 -1.10 -10.42
CA MET A 42 -8.73 -1.16 -9.67
C MET A 42 -7.94 -2.40 -9.96
N VAL A 43 -6.66 -2.17 -10.21
CA VAL A 43 -5.64 -3.19 -10.20
C VAL A 43 -4.91 -3.03 -8.88
N GLN A 44 -4.90 -4.09 -8.10
CA GLN A 44 -4.02 -4.20 -6.95
C GLN A 44 -2.99 -5.28 -7.27
N GLU A 45 -1.72 -4.95 -7.07
CA GLU A 45 -0.71 -5.98 -6.97
C GLU A 45 -1.00 -6.71 -5.63
N GLY A 46 -1.11 -8.04 -5.63
CA GLY A 46 -0.92 -8.89 -4.44
C GLY A 46 -2.09 -9.84 -4.19
N ASP A 47 -1.90 -10.83 -3.32
CA ASP A 47 -2.97 -11.75 -2.89
C ASP A 47 -3.74 -11.25 -1.65
N ARG A 48 -3.34 -10.10 -1.08
CA ARG A 48 -3.97 -9.49 0.12
C ARG A 48 -4.51 -8.11 -0.19
N LEU A 49 -5.74 -7.82 0.23
CA LEU A 49 -6.40 -6.53 0.04
C LEU A 49 -5.67 -5.44 0.85
N THR A 50 -5.23 -4.36 0.23
CA THR A 50 -4.51 -3.24 0.91
C THR A 50 -5.47 -2.16 1.43
N GLY A 51 -6.71 -2.53 1.75
CA GLY A 51 -7.70 -1.63 2.35
C GLY A 51 -8.39 -0.64 1.41
N TYR A 52 -8.40 -0.88 0.09
CA TYR A 52 -9.27 -0.15 -0.83
C TYR A 52 -10.15 -1.13 -1.61
N VAL A 53 -11.44 -1.12 -1.29
CA VAL A 53 -12.48 -1.91 -1.96
C VAL A 53 -13.07 -1.07 -3.09
N ILE A 54 -13.07 -1.61 -4.31
CA ILE A 54 -13.94 -1.10 -5.39
C ILE A 54 -15.37 -1.29 -4.90
N ASN A 55 -16.13 -0.19 -4.83
CA ASN A 55 -17.49 -0.09 -4.30
C ASN A 55 -18.30 -1.40 -4.34
N THR A 56 -18.36 -2.07 -3.20
CA THR A 56 -19.45 -2.99 -2.85
C THR A 56 -19.73 -2.76 -1.38
N GLU A 57 -20.56 -1.74 -1.10
CA GLU A 57 -21.51 -1.64 0.02
C GLU A 57 -20.96 -1.70 1.46
N THR A 58 -19.72 -2.12 1.70
CA THR A 58 -19.02 -2.10 2.98
C THR A 58 -17.64 -1.49 2.77
N ILE A 59 -17.53 -0.20 3.05
CA ILE A 59 -16.25 0.52 3.04
C ILE A 59 -15.58 0.31 4.39
N LEU A 60 -14.29 -0.05 4.42
CA LEU A 60 -13.51 -0.01 5.65
C LEU A 60 -13.68 1.37 6.30
N GLN A 61 -14.16 1.39 7.53
CA GLN A 61 -14.32 2.65 8.25
C GLN A 61 -13.03 2.98 8.97
N LYS A 62 -12.75 4.27 9.14
CA LYS A 62 -11.69 4.67 10.05
C LYS A 62 -12.06 4.17 11.45
N TYR A 63 -11.08 3.62 12.15
CA TYR A 63 -11.26 3.09 13.48
C TYR A 63 -11.83 4.16 14.41
N ARG A 64 -12.81 3.78 15.23
CA ARG A 64 -13.46 4.66 16.19
C ARG A 64 -13.31 4.14 17.61
N GLU A 65 -12.97 5.03 18.51
CA GLU A 65 -13.05 4.82 19.96
C GLU A 65 -14.05 5.83 20.51
N ASP A 66 -15.00 5.37 21.33
CA ASP A 66 -16.07 6.19 21.92
C ASP A 66 -16.82 7.07 20.88
N GLY A 67 -17.07 6.50 19.70
CA GLY A 67 -17.78 7.15 18.60
C GLY A 67 -16.93 8.15 17.79
N SER A 68 -15.70 8.45 18.20
CA SER A 68 -14.81 9.39 17.52
C SER A 68 -13.75 8.67 16.69
N ILE A 69 -13.44 9.21 15.51
CA ILE A 69 -12.38 8.66 14.65
C ILE A 69 -11.03 8.87 15.32
N VAL A 70 -10.25 7.80 15.49
CA VAL A 70 -8.90 7.90 16.04
C VAL A 70 -7.98 8.63 15.05
N PRO A 71 -7.04 9.46 15.54
CA PRO A 71 -6.08 10.12 14.67
C PRO A 71 -5.15 9.11 13.99
N PRO A 72 -4.55 9.46 12.84
CA PRO A 72 -3.52 8.63 12.23
C PRO A 72 -2.37 8.31 13.20
N ARG A 73 -1.83 7.10 13.09
CA ARG A 73 -0.65 6.67 13.83
C ARG A 73 0.62 7.07 13.09
N PHE A 74 1.65 7.38 13.87
CA PHE A 74 2.97 7.75 13.39
C PHE A 74 4.01 6.95 14.16
N TYR A 75 4.90 6.29 13.43
CA TYR A 75 6.04 5.57 13.99
C TYR A 75 7.29 6.05 13.27
N ASN A 76 8.31 6.46 14.03
CA ASN A 76 9.55 6.95 13.47
C ASN A 76 10.74 6.31 14.17
N GLY A 77 11.86 6.24 13.45
CA GLY A 77 13.07 5.61 13.96
C GLY A 77 14.24 5.75 13.01
N VAL A 78 15.34 5.09 13.35
CA VAL A 78 16.53 4.98 12.50
C VAL A 78 16.81 3.51 12.28
N VAL A 79 16.99 3.11 11.02
CA VAL A 79 17.44 1.76 10.66
C VAL A 79 18.86 1.86 10.12
N ARG A 80 19.70 0.89 10.50
CA ARG A 80 21.08 0.73 10.03
C ARG A 80 21.19 -0.61 9.32
N SER A 81 21.60 -0.59 8.06
CA SER A 81 21.74 -1.76 7.16
C SER A 81 20.45 -2.51 6.91
N GLY A 82 19.81 -3.08 7.92
CA GLY A 82 18.47 -3.63 7.78
C GLY A 82 17.94 -4.11 9.12
N GLU A 83 16.65 -3.89 9.35
CA GLU A 83 15.97 -4.26 10.59
C GLU A 83 14.51 -4.60 10.32
N THR A 84 13.86 -5.29 11.26
CA THR A 84 12.41 -5.47 11.23
C THR A 84 11.73 -4.47 12.15
N VAL A 85 11.01 -3.51 11.57
CA VAL A 85 10.22 -2.53 12.32
C VAL A 85 8.86 -3.14 12.67
N VAL A 86 8.48 -3.11 13.95
CA VAL A 86 7.16 -3.59 14.39
C VAL A 86 6.24 -2.40 14.64
N LEU A 87 5.11 -2.38 13.95
CA LEU A 87 4.06 -1.37 14.09
C LEU A 87 2.85 -2.01 14.77
N PHE A 88 2.27 -1.34 15.77
CA PHE A 88 1.01 -1.76 16.35
C PHE A 88 -0.14 -1.02 15.68
N ASN A 89 -0.96 -1.76 14.95
CA ASN A 89 -2.23 -1.31 14.41
C ASN A 89 -3.35 -1.85 15.30
N LEU A 90 -3.95 -0.98 16.10
CA LEU A 90 -5.01 -1.35 17.03
C LEU A 90 -6.39 -1.35 16.39
N GLY A 91 -6.49 -0.92 15.12
CA GLY A 91 -7.68 -1.13 14.31
C GLY A 91 -7.98 -2.62 14.13
N SER A 92 -9.26 -2.95 13.94
CA SER A 92 -9.68 -4.35 13.74
C SER A 92 -9.38 -4.90 12.35
N ASP A 93 -8.91 -4.07 11.42
CA ASP A 93 -8.54 -4.48 10.06
C ASP A 93 -7.19 -3.86 9.62
N THR A 94 -6.69 -4.36 8.50
CA THR A 94 -5.54 -3.84 7.75
C THR A 94 -5.74 -2.40 7.31
N ALA A 95 -4.64 -1.66 7.25
CA ALA A 95 -4.64 -0.27 6.79
C ALA A 95 -3.51 0.00 5.81
N GLY A 96 -3.76 0.87 4.83
CA GLY A 96 -2.70 1.35 3.93
C GLY A 96 -1.59 2.06 4.72
N LEU A 97 -0.33 1.74 4.41
CA LEU A 97 0.84 2.27 5.10
C LEU A 97 1.60 3.24 4.20
N ASP A 98 1.67 4.49 4.61
CA ASP A 98 2.60 5.46 4.03
C ASP A 98 3.96 5.29 4.70
N CYS A 99 5.00 5.10 3.88
CA CYS A 99 6.38 4.94 4.30
C CYS A 99 7.23 6.06 3.72
N TYR A 100 7.99 6.73 4.58
CA TYR A 100 8.98 7.72 4.22
C TYR A 100 10.34 7.25 4.71
N LEU A 101 11.32 7.25 3.81
CA LEU A 101 12.73 6.98 4.11
C LEU A 101 13.56 8.23 3.81
N TYR A 102 14.41 8.59 4.75
CA TYR A 102 15.34 9.71 4.64
C TYR A 102 16.77 9.19 4.81
N PRO A 103 17.50 8.90 3.70
CA PRO A 103 18.87 8.42 3.77
C PRO A 103 19.77 9.42 4.48
N VAL A 104 20.62 8.94 5.38
CA VAL A 104 21.64 9.76 6.06
C VAL A 104 22.94 9.78 5.24
N GLN A 105 23.13 8.80 4.37
CA GLN A 105 24.24 8.66 3.44
C GLN A 105 23.70 8.31 2.06
N ASP A 106 24.45 8.63 1.00
CA ASP A 106 24.16 8.19 -0.36
C ASP A 106 24.04 6.67 -0.41
N MET A 107 23.08 6.12 -1.14
CA MET A 107 22.89 4.67 -1.30
C MET A 107 22.75 4.28 -2.77
N ALA A 108 23.30 3.12 -3.11
CA ALA A 108 23.33 2.59 -4.46
C ALA A 108 21.92 2.22 -4.95
N ALA A 109 21.75 2.25 -6.27
CA ALA A 109 20.53 1.80 -6.95
C ALA A 109 20.14 0.37 -6.52
N GLY A 110 18.87 0.17 -6.15
CA GLY A 110 18.36 -1.15 -5.76
C GLY A 110 18.73 -1.63 -4.36
N SER A 111 19.40 -0.80 -3.55
CA SER A 111 19.82 -1.16 -2.18
C SER A 111 18.74 -1.00 -1.12
N ILE A 112 17.64 -0.31 -1.45
CA ILE A 112 16.56 -0.01 -0.51
C ILE A 112 15.33 -0.86 -0.81
N SER A 113 14.76 -1.46 0.24
CA SER A 113 13.45 -2.10 0.16
C SER A 113 12.71 -2.11 1.49
N VAL A 114 11.39 -2.16 1.40
CA VAL A 114 10.47 -2.34 2.54
C VAL A 114 9.55 -3.51 2.24
N ALA A 115 9.24 -4.32 3.22
CA ALA A 115 8.37 -5.49 3.08
C ALA A 115 7.39 -5.62 4.25
N LEU A 116 6.58 -6.67 4.22
CA LEU A 116 5.66 -7.06 5.29
C LEU A 116 5.91 -8.50 5.73
N GLY A 117 5.72 -8.79 7.02
CA GLY A 117 5.85 -10.12 7.60
C GLY A 117 7.28 -10.65 7.45
N ALA A 118 7.43 -11.91 7.06
CA ALA A 118 8.72 -12.55 6.80
C ALA A 118 9.34 -12.16 5.44
N GLY A 119 9.15 -10.91 4.98
CA GLY A 119 9.65 -10.42 3.69
C GLY A 119 8.68 -10.59 2.52
N ALA A 120 7.42 -10.93 2.80
CA ALA A 120 6.35 -10.93 1.81
C ALA A 120 6.03 -9.49 1.35
N HIS A 121 5.37 -9.36 0.20
CA HIS A 121 4.93 -8.06 -0.33
C HIS A 121 6.03 -6.99 -0.42
N LYS A 122 7.25 -7.42 -0.75
CA LYS A 122 8.42 -6.53 -0.85
C LYS A 122 8.21 -5.45 -1.91
N ALA A 123 8.47 -4.20 -1.53
CA ALA A 123 8.67 -3.06 -2.40
C ALA A 123 10.16 -2.73 -2.45
N ALA A 124 10.76 -2.80 -3.64
CA ALA A 124 12.16 -2.42 -3.87
C ALA A 124 12.22 -1.13 -4.69
N PHE A 125 13.19 -0.28 -4.35
CA PHE A 125 13.40 1.01 -5.00
C PHE A 125 14.63 0.93 -5.92
N PRO A 126 14.45 0.96 -7.25
CA PRO A 126 15.56 0.79 -8.20
C PRO A 126 16.49 1.99 -8.26
N ALA A 127 16.02 3.19 -7.91
CA ALA A 127 16.81 4.42 -7.97
C ALA A 127 17.92 4.42 -6.90
N ALA A 128 19.07 5.01 -7.24
CA ALA A 128 20.04 5.45 -6.24
C ALA A 128 19.48 6.69 -5.53
N VAL A 129 19.89 6.90 -4.28
CA VAL A 129 19.45 8.03 -3.46
C VAL A 129 20.65 8.71 -2.82
N SER A 130 20.55 10.00 -2.55
CA SER A 130 21.57 10.80 -1.88
C SER A 130 21.19 11.04 -0.41
N ALA A 131 22.19 11.38 0.40
CA ALA A 131 21.94 11.86 1.76
C ALA A 131 20.97 13.05 1.76
N GLY A 132 19.92 12.99 2.58
CA GLY A 132 18.92 14.04 2.70
C GLY A 132 17.75 13.94 1.72
N ASP A 133 17.77 13.01 0.76
CA ASP A 133 16.60 12.73 -0.08
C ASP A 133 15.40 12.28 0.76
N GLU A 134 14.19 12.49 0.24
CA GLU A 134 12.95 11.88 0.71
C GLU A 134 12.47 10.86 -0.29
N LEU A 135 12.45 9.60 0.11
CA LEU A 135 11.82 8.51 -0.63
C LEU A 135 10.48 8.19 0.03
N ALA A 136 9.37 8.44 -0.66
CA ALA A 136 8.03 8.28 -0.12
C ALA A 136 7.23 7.24 -0.91
N LEU A 137 6.81 6.17 -0.23
CA LEU A 137 5.90 5.16 -0.72
C LEU A 137 4.55 5.32 -0.04
N LEU A 138 3.59 5.93 -0.73
CA LEU A 138 2.32 6.40 -0.17
C LEU A 138 1.18 5.49 -0.61
N ALA A 139 0.72 4.62 0.28
CA ALA A 139 -0.49 3.83 0.06
C ALA A 139 -1.74 4.72 -0.03
N SER A 140 -1.78 5.81 0.75
CA SER A 140 -2.91 6.75 0.82
C SER A 140 -3.23 7.43 -0.51
N SER A 141 -2.22 7.68 -1.34
CA SER A 141 -2.35 8.35 -2.64
C SER A 141 -1.86 7.52 -3.83
N ARG A 142 -1.39 6.29 -3.58
CA ARG A 142 -0.82 5.37 -4.58
C ARG A 142 0.36 5.97 -5.34
N LYS A 143 1.22 6.69 -4.63
CA LYS A 143 2.39 7.36 -5.20
C LYS A 143 3.68 6.78 -4.65
N CYS A 144 4.66 6.60 -5.53
CA CYS A 144 6.04 6.37 -5.17
C CYS A 144 6.84 7.59 -5.63
N LEU A 145 7.44 8.31 -4.70
CA LEU A 145 8.07 9.61 -4.95
C LEU A 145 9.52 9.61 -4.45
N LEU A 146 10.39 10.28 -5.20
CA LEU A 146 11.71 10.71 -4.78
C LEU A 146 11.70 12.24 -4.82
N ASN A 147 11.87 12.88 -3.66
CA ASN A 147 11.83 14.34 -3.51
C ASN A 147 10.57 14.95 -4.13
N GLY A 148 9.41 14.33 -3.88
CA GLY A 148 8.11 14.75 -4.41
C GLY A 148 7.85 14.43 -5.89
N SER A 149 8.85 13.96 -6.64
CA SER A 149 8.71 13.59 -8.05
C SER A 149 8.43 12.09 -8.20
N PRO A 150 7.57 11.64 -9.14
CA PRO A 150 7.34 10.23 -9.38
C PRO A 150 8.63 9.44 -9.64
N THR A 151 8.77 8.29 -8.98
CA THR A 151 9.90 7.37 -9.16
C THR A 151 9.43 5.92 -9.29
N GLU A 152 10.23 5.07 -9.93
CA GLU A 152 9.91 3.65 -10.08
C GLU A 152 9.96 2.93 -8.72
N LYS A 153 9.03 1.98 -8.53
CA LYS A 153 9.17 0.91 -7.54
C LYS A 153 8.91 -0.44 -8.19
N ARG A 154 9.44 -1.50 -7.60
CA ARG A 154 9.12 -2.88 -7.95
C ARG A 154 8.42 -3.54 -6.76
N GLY A 155 7.29 -4.19 -7.01
CA GLY A 155 6.47 -4.80 -5.96
C GLY A 155 5.46 -3.84 -5.33
N PHE A 156 4.85 -4.27 -4.24
CA PHE A 156 3.55 -3.81 -3.74
C PHE A 156 3.57 -2.45 -3.03
N PHE A 157 2.39 -1.85 -2.81
CA PHE A 157 2.25 -0.79 -1.79
C PHE A 157 2.11 -1.44 -0.42
N GLN A 158 2.78 -0.87 0.57
CA GLN A 158 2.79 -1.43 1.91
C GLN A 158 1.45 -1.18 2.62
N TYR A 159 1.08 -2.12 3.47
CA TYR A 159 -0.06 -2.03 4.38
C TYR A 159 0.38 -2.55 5.74
N THR A 160 -0.29 -2.12 6.81
CA THR A 160 -0.12 -2.69 8.14
C THR A 160 -1.18 -3.77 8.36
N ALA A 161 -0.76 -4.94 8.86
CA ALA A 161 -1.68 -5.93 9.41
C ALA A 161 -2.36 -5.37 10.67
N ALA A 162 -3.54 -5.89 11.05
CA ALA A 162 -4.09 -5.67 12.39
C ALA A 162 -3.21 -6.36 13.45
N GLY A 163 -3.04 -5.74 14.61
CA GLY A 163 -2.12 -6.21 15.65
C GLY A 163 -0.67 -5.81 15.38
N ASP A 164 0.27 -6.76 15.58
CA ASP A 164 1.72 -6.54 15.44
C ASP A 164 2.20 -6.75 13.99
N SER A 165 2.14 -5.69 13.20
CA SER A 165 2.60 -5.70 11.82
C SER A 165 4.12 -5.55 11.73
N LYS A 166 4.78 -6.53 11.12
CA LYS A 166 6.25 -6.60 11.01
C LYS A 166 6.70 -6.11 9.64
N HIS A 167 7.65 -5.20 9.60
CA HIS A 167 8.12 -4.56 8.38
C HIS A 167 9.62 -4.66 8.24
N PRO A 168 10.13 -5.66 7.52
CA PRO A 168 11.53 -5.71 7.14
C PRO A 168 11.88 -4.49 6.29
N VAL A 169 12.85 -3.71 6.74
CA VAL A 169 13.45 -2.60 6.01
C VAL A 169 14.90 -2.97 5.74
N ILE A 170 15.29 -2.97 4.48
CA ILE A 170 16.66 -3.24 4.05
C ILE A 170 17.19 -1.99 3.37
N LEU A 171 18.39 -1.60 3.76
CA LEU A 171 19.20 -0.53 3.22
C LEU A 171 20.53 -1.12 2.73
N GLU A 172 21.38 -0.27 2.15
CA GLU A 172 22.76 -0.67 1.87
C GLU A 172 23.53 -0.98 3.16
N GLU A 173 24.44 -1.95 3.09
CA GLU A 173 25.29 -2.35 4.20
C GLU A 173 26.07 -1.17 4.78
N HIS A 174 26.16 -1.10 6.12
CA HIS A 174 26.76 -0.01 6.88
C HIS A 174 26.15 1.40 6.71
N LYS A 175 25.03 1.54 5.99
CA LYS A 175 24.32 2.82 5.83
C LYS A 175 23.06 2.89 6.68
N SER A 176 22.52 4.10 6.83
CA SER A 176 21.36 4.34 7.68
C SER A 176 20.34 5.28 7.07
N ALA A 177 19.08 5.12 7.46
CA ALA A 177 18.00 6.02 7.08
C ALA A 177 17.12 6.31 8.30
N ARG A 178 16.61 7.54 8.37
CA ARG A 178 15.47 7.83 9.24
C ARG A 178 14.21 7.33 8.54
N LEU A 179 13.29 6.81 9.32
CA LEU A 179 12.01 6.30 8.84
C LEU A 179 10.88 7.08 9.48
N LEU A 180 9.83 7.30 8.71
CA LEU A 180 8.51 7.65 9.20
C LEU A 180 7.48 6.75 8.54
N PHE A 181 6.72 6.03 9.35
CA PHE A 181 5.57 5.26 8.97
C PHE A 181 4.31 5.97 9.45
N ARG A 182 3.32 6.08 8.57
CA ARG A 182 2.03 6.70 8.87
C ARG A 182 0.91 5.85 8.32
N PHE A 183 -0.12 5.61 9.12
CA PHE A 183 -1.34 4.96 8.67
C PHE A 183 -2.54 5.43 9.47
N GLN A 184 -3.74 5.27 8.90
CA GLN A 184 -5.01 5.46 9.60
C GLN A 184 -5.51 4.10 10.02
N GLU A 185 -5.70 3.86 11.32
CA GLU A 185 -6.32 2.61 11.79
C GLU A 185 -7.71 2.46 11.18
N MET A 186 -8.01 1.25 10.73
CA MET A 186 -9.26 0.90 10.05
C MET A 186 -9.99 -0.19 10.84
N GLN A 187 -11.31 -0.25 10.64
CA GLN A 187 -12.18 -1.33 11.07
C GLN A 187 -13.07 -1.76 9.92
N GLU A 188 -13.63 -2.96 10.06
CA GLU A 188 -14.75 -3.39 9.24
C GLU A 188 -15.85 -2.30 9.20
N GLY A 189 -16.41 -2.08 8.01
CA GLY A 189 -17.53 -1.17 7.85
C GLY A 189 -18.84 -1.81 8.32
N GLY A 190 -19.78 -0.96 8.79
CA GLY A 190 -21.13 -1.38 9.19
C GLY A 190 -22.08 -1.68 8.01
N ASP A 191 -23.28 -2.13 8.36
CA ASP A 191 -24.34 -2.62 7.46
C ASP A 191 -24.77 -1.64 6.35
N TRP A 192 -25.32 -2.26 5.30
CA TRP A 192 -25.89 -1.74 4.05
C TRP A 192 -26.66 -0.41 4.17
N PHE A 193 -26.58 0.42 3.13
CA PHE A 193 -27.56 1.48 2.85
C PHE A 193 -28.71 0.94 1.99
#